data_AF-R4LRE5-F1
#
_entry.id   AF-R4LRE5-F1
#
_cell.length_a   1.000
_cell.length_b   1.000
_cell.length_c   1.000
_cell.angle_alpha   90.00
_cell.angle_beta   90.00
_cell.angle_gamma   90.00
#
_symmetry.space_group_name_H-M   'P 1'
#
loop_
_entity.id
_entity.type
_entity.pdbx_description
1 polymer ?
#
loop_
_entity_poly.entity_id
_entity_poly.type
_entity_poly.pdbx_seq_one_letter_code
_entity_poly.pdbx_strand_id
1 'polypeptide(L)'
;MISTVQDLAAEALFVSDLQPSQCPSRETVEQTVTAMILRHGSDGCAASVAEEFGDHPEIAVRRMSWVRSELCTGTALQRSPHFAG
;
A
#
# COMPACT_ATOMS: atom_id res chain seq x y z
N MET A 1 7.25 -13.26 -9.59
CA MET A 1 6.35 -13.46 -8.44
C MET A 1 6.51 -12.38 -7.35
N ILE A 2 7.06 -11.20 -7.66
CA ILE A 2 7.17 -10.04 -6.74
C ILE A 2 5.97 -9.08 -6.89
N SER A 3 5.29 -9.14 -8.03
CA SER A 3 4.22 -8.20 -8.38
C SER A 3 3.00 -8.30 -7.46
N THR A 4 2.65 -9.48 -6.96
CA THR A 4 1.44 -9.71 -6.16
C THR A 4 1.54 -9.15 -4.76
N VAL A 5 2.72 -9.19 -4.14
CA VAL A 5 2.94 -8.62 -2.80
C VAL A 5 2.91 -7.09 -2.85
N GLN A 6 3.46 -6.50 -3.92
CA GLN A 6 3.42 -5.04 -4.13
C GLN A 6 2.01 -4.55 -4.46
N ASP A 7 1.24 -5.34 -5.22
CA ASP A 7 -0.16 -5.03 -5.53
C ASP A 7 -0.99 -5.03 -4.25
N LEU A 8 -0.88 -6.10 -3.45
CA LEU A 8 -1.55 -6.20 -2.16
C LEU A 8 -1.14 -5.09 -1.19
N ALA A 9 0.14 -4.75 -1.12
CA ALA A 9 0.62 -3.64 -0.29
C ALA A 9 0.04 -2.30 -0.77
N ALA A 10 -0.09 -2.12 -2.08
CA ALA A 10 -0.67 -0.93 -2.65
C ALA A 10 -2.18 -0.84 -2.35
N GLU A 11 -2.93 -1.93 -2.52
CA GLU A 11 -4.36 -2.00 -2.17
C GLU A 11 -4.58 -1.72 -0.68
N ALA A 12 -3.77 -2.34 0.19
CA ALA A 12 -3.84 -2.15 1.64
C ALA A 12 -3.51 -0.71 2.07
N LEU A 13 -2.48 -0.08 1.49
CA LEU A 13 -2.16 1.32 1.77
C LEU A 13 -3.24 2.26 1.22
N PHE A 14 -3.80 1.91 0.06
CA PHE A 14 -4.83 2.69 -0.61
C PHE A 14 -6.10 2.79 0.24
N VAL A 15 -6.56 1.68 0.82
CA VAL A 15 -7.73 1.64 1.71
C VAL A 15 -7.45 2.17 3.12
N SER A 16 -6.19 2.48 3.44
CA SER A 16 -5.82 3.05 4.73
C SER A 16 -6.12 4.55 4.80
N ASP A 17 -6.28 5.06 6.02
CA ASP A 17 -6.49 6.49 6.29
C ASP A 17 -5.19 7.31 6.19
N LEU A 18 -4.05 6.69 5.84
CA LEU A 18 -2.74 7.35 5.84
C LEU A 18 -2.63 8.38 4.72
N GLN A 19 -2.41 9.64 5.02
CA GLN A 19 -2.40 10.72 4.05
C GLN A 19 -1.00 11.24 3.72
N PRO A 20 -0.76 11.76 2.48
CA PRO A 20 0.51 12.37 2.11
C PRO A 20 0.93 13.51 3.05
N SER A 21 -0.05 14.30 3.51
CA SER A 21 0.15 15.44 4.40
C SER A 21 0.71 15.08 5.77
N GLN A 22 0.60 13.81 6.18
CA GLN A 22 1.16 13.32 7.45
C GLN A 22 2.66 13.05 7.36
N CYS A 23 3.28 13.21 6.19
CA CYS A 23 4.69 12.89 5.92
C CYS A 23 5.08 11.53 6.53
N PRO A 24 4.36 10.45 6.18
CA PRO A 24 4.53 9.17 6.85
C PRO A 24 5.95 8.64 6.66
N SER A 25 6.53 8.11 7.75
CA SER A 25 7.81 7.42 7.67
C SER A 25 7.63 6.05 7.01
N ARG A 26 8.70 5.50 6.45
CA ARG A 26 8.70 4.16 5.82
C ARG A 26 8.16 3.08 6.77
N GLU A 27 8.58 3.13 8.03
CA GLU A 27 8.14 2.18 9.05
C GLU A 27 6.63 2.28 9.31
N THR A 28 6.10 3.52 9.35
CA THR A 28 4.66 3.76 9.47
C THR A 28 3.89 3.17 8.30
N VAL A 29 4.37 3.37 7.07
CA VAL A 29 3.76 2.79 5.87
C VAL A 29 3.73 1.26 5.95
N GLU A 30 4.85 0.61 6.29
CA GLU A 30 4.94 -0.84 6.42
C GLU A 30 4.02 -1.40 7.52
N GLN A 31 3.94 -0.73 8.68
CA GLN A 31 3.04 -1.10 9.77
C GLN A 31 1.57 -0.95 9.37
N THR A 32 1.20 0.15 8.70
CA THR A 32 -0.16 0.39 8.23
C THR A 32 -0.57 -0.66 7.19
N VAL A 33 0.30 -0.96 6.21
CA VAL A 33 0.05 -2.02 5.22
C VAL A 33 -0.18 -3.36 5.91
N THR A 34 0.68 -3.73 6.86
CA THR A 34 0.55 -4.99 7.60
C THR A 34 -0.76 -5.04 8.39
N ALA A 35 -1.12 -3.95 9.07
CA ALA A 35 -2.36 -3.87 9.83
C ALA A 35 -3.61 -4.00 8.94
N MET A 36 -3.61 -3.35 7.76
CA MET A 36 -4.72 -3.42 6.82
C MET A 36 -4.86 -4.81 6.20
N ILE A 37 -3.74 -5.46 5.82
CA ILE A 37 -3.74 -6.84 5.33
C ILE A 37 -4.27 -7.80 6.40
N LEU A 38 -3.85 -7.66 7.66
CA LEU A 38 -4.34 -8.51 8.75
C LEU A 38 -5.83 -8.30 9.05
N ARG A 39 -6.33 -7.08 8.83
CA ARG A 39 -7.72 -6.71 9.11
C ARG A 39 -8.69 -7.09 7.98
N HIS A 40 -8.29 -6.92 6.73
CA HIS A 40 -9.17 -7.10 5.57
C HIS A 40 -8.84 -8.36 4.75
N GLY A 41 -7.64 -8.91 4.87
CA GLY A 41 -7.13 -9.93 3.95
C GLY A 41 -6.93 -9.39 2.54
N SER A 42 -6.43 -10.24 1.64
CA SER A 42 -6.13 -9.84 0.26
C SER A 42 -7.39 -9.53 -0.56
N ASP A 43 -8.39 -10.39 -0.51
CA ASP A 43 -9.66 -10.21 -1.21
C ASP A 43 -10.45 -8.98 -0.69
N GLY A 44 -10.39 -8.73 0.62
CA GLY A 44 -11.09 -7.60 1.23
C GLY A 44 -10.49 -6.25 0.86
N CYS A 45 -9.17 -6.16 0.65
CA CYS A 45 -8.55 -4.93 0.17
C CYS A 45 -8.98 -4.63 -1.28
N ALA A 46 -8.94 -5.62 -2.17
CA ALA A 46 -9.36 -5.46 -3.56
C ALA A 46 -10.85 -5.04 -3.68
N ALA A 47 -11.72 -5.67 -2.89
CA ALA A 47 -13.14 -5.34 -2.84
C ALA A 47 -13.37 -3.91 -2.33
N SER A 48 -12.72 -3.51 -1.23
CA SER A 48 -12.87 -2.15 -0.68
C SER A 48 -12.37 -1.07 -1.63
N VAL A 49 -11.31 -1.31 -2.42
CA VAL A 49 -10.87 -0.39 -3.47
C VAL A 49 -11.97 -0.19 -4.52
N ALA A 50 -12.60 -1.28 -4.97
CA ALA A 50 -13.63 -1.25 -5.98
C ALA A 50 -14.93 -0.60 -5.49
N GLU A 51 -15.33 -0.85 -4.23
CA GLU A 51 -16.54 -0.28 -3.63
C GLU A 51 -16.41 1.22 -3.32
N GLU A 52 -15.31 1.64 -2.68
CA GLU A 52 -15.17 3.03 -2.20
C GLU A 52 -14.85 4.03 -3.32
N PHE A 53 -14.20 3.56 -4.40
CA PHE A 53 -13.68 4.44 -5.44
C PHE A 53 -14.23 4.14 -6.84
N GLY A 54 -15.17 3.19 -6.97
CA GLY A 54 -15.86 2.88 -8.23
C GLY A 54 -16.64 4.08 -8.79
N ASP A 55 -17.21 4.92 -7.92
CA ASP A 55 -17.96 6.12 -8.31
C ASP A 55 -17.09 7.33 -8.65
N HIS A 56 -15.79 7.31 -8.31
CA HIS A 56 -14.92 8.47 -8.49
C HIS A 56 -13.48 8.09 -8.90
N PRO A 57 -13.28 7.66 -10.16
CA PRO A 57 -12.01 7.11 -10.63
C PRO A 57 -10.86 8.12 -10.62
N GLU A 58 -11.11 9.43 -10.75
CA GLU A 58 -10.06 10.45 -10.72
C GLU A 58 -9.43 10.67 -9.32
N ILE A 59 -10.16 10.39 -8.24
CA ILE A 59 -9.61 10.38 -6.88
C ILE A 59 -8.83 9.08 -6.69
N ALA A 60 -9.36 7.96 -7.18
CA ALA A 60 -8.69 6.66 -7.13
C ALA A 60 -7.31 6.72 -7.79
N VAL A 61 -7.21 7.27 -9.02
CA VAL A 61 -5.94 7.36 -9.76
C VAL A 61 -4.92 8.23 -9.03
N ARG A 62 -5.36 9.36 -8.45
CA ARG A 62 -4.49 10.25 -7.68
C ARG A 62 -3.96 9.56 -6.42
N ARG A 63 -4.84 8.89 -5.68
CA ARG A 63 -4.48 8.13 -4.48
C ARG A 63 -3.52 6.99 -4.80
N MET A 64 -3.80 6.22 -5.84
CA MET A 64 -2.97 5.08 -6.25
C MET A 64 -1.59 5.51 -6.77
N SER A 65 -1.50 6.66 -7.46
CA SER A 65 -0.21 7.21 -7.87
C SER A 65 0.67 7.59 -6.68
N TRP A 66 0.08 8.20 -5.65
CA TRP A 66 0.79 8.50 -4.41
C TRP A 66 1.26 7.22 -3.71
N VAL A 67 0.37 6.24 -3.51
CA VAL A 67 0.69 4.94 -2.90
C VAL A 67 1.89 4.28 -3.58
N ARG A 68 1.88 4.22 -4.91
CA ARG A 68 2.97 3.61 -5.68
C ARG A 68 4.28 4.39 -5.56
N SER A 69 4.22 5.72 -5.45
CA SER A 69 5.40 6.56 -5.22
C SER A 69 6.01 6.29 -3.84
N GLU A 70 5.19 6.19 -2.79
CA GLU A 70 5.64 5.88 -1.43
C GLU A 70 6.26 4.48 -1.35
N LEU A 71 5.60 3.48 -1.94
CA LEU A 71 6.12 2.11 -1.99
C LEU A 71 7.40 2.02 -2.82
N CYS A 72 7.50 2.73 -3.95
CA CYS A 72 8.73 2.79 -4.75
C CYS A 72 9.89 3.42 -3.96
N THR A 73 9.60 4.50 -3.22
CA THR A 73 10.58 5.17 -2.37
C THR A 73 11.05 4.27 -1.23
N GLY A 74 10.14 3.48 -0.64
CA GLY A 74 10.46 2.51 0.41
C GLY A 74 11.15 1.23 -0.07
N THR A 75 10.88 0.78 -1.30
CA THR A 75 11.37 -0.50 -1.85
C THR A 75 12.73 -0.40 -2.54
N ALA A 76 13.16 0.80 -2.96
CA ALA A 76 14.50 1.02 -3.53
C ALA A 76 15.64 0.60 -2.57
N LEU A 77 15.39 0.52 -1.26
CA LEU A 77 16.34 0.06 -0.24
C LEU A 77 16.19 -1.43 0.16
N GLN A 78 15.19 -2.15 -0.35
CA GLN A 78 14.90 -3.54 0.06
C GLN A 78 15.66 -4.60 -0.77
N ARG A 79 16.65 -4.19 -1.59
CA ARG A 79 17.62 -5.11 -2.24
C ARG A 79 18.74 -5.59 -1.30
N SER A 80 18.46 -5.81 -0.02
CA SER A 80 19.40 -6.47 0.89
C SER A 80 18.95 -7.91 1.13
N PRO A 81 19.52 -8.91 0.43
CA PRO A 81 19.48 -10.28 0.91
C PRO A 81 20.52 -10.40 2.02
N HIS A 82 20.10 -10.28 3.27
CA HIS A 82 20.96 -10.67 4.40
C HIS A 82 20.14 -11.37 5.48
N PHE A 83 19.88 -12.66 5.25
CA PHE A 83 19.69 -13.61 6.34
C PHE A 83 21.07 -14.24 6.61
N ALA A 84 21.76 -13.76 7.63
CA ALA A 84 22.88 -14.44 8.26
C ALA A 84 22.75 -14.25 9.77
N GLY A 85 22.76 -15.36 10.50
CA GLY A 85 22.59 -15.45 11.95
C GLY A 85 22.10 -16.82 12.32
#